data_AF-A0A3L7SYT7-F1
#
_entry.id   AF-A0A3L7SYT7-F1
#
_cell.length_a   1.000
_cell.length_b   1.000
_cell.length_c   1.000
_cell.angle_alpha   90.00
_cell.angle_beta   90.00
_cell.angle_gamma   90.00
#
_symmetry.space_group_name_H-M   'P 1'
#
loop_
_entity.id
_entity.type
_entity.pdbx_description
1 polymer ?
#
loop_
_entity_poly.entity_id
_entity_poly.type
_entity_poly.pdbx_seq_one_letter_code
_entity_poly.pdbx_strand_id
1 'polypeptide(L)'
;MRRRAVGARLAKAPLFRRYQASMHHPSQPSLPHTQGLADSAIDAAWALTPPDSEIVTTRLLPIVVGAHPRSEIADRPLANRLVAAIRQWQRQAIAREEDRLMPMVMTDLWYLNDTELLMQPTITIGEPGSNAASAYYGTRLPKAYVVDGKLQVFADLGFLEPSVTMWGVDPYATRTAIDWFIARHLANFLESIHG
;
A
#
# COMPACT_ATOMS: atom_id res chain seq x y z
N MET A 1 46.96 -6.04 -52.25
CA MET A 1 47.97 -6.27 -51.21
C MET A 1 47.33 -5.97 -49.84
N ARG A 2 47.18 -7.00 -48.98
CA ARG A 2 47.02 -6.99 -47.51
C ARG A 2 45.93 -6.15 -46.77
N ARG A 3 45.14 -6.91 -45.95
CA ARG A 3 44.62 -6.61 -44.58
C ARG A 3 43.43 -5.62 -44.50
N ARG A 4 42.43 -5.72 -43.61
CA ARG A 4 42.23 -6.45 -42.34
C ARG A 4 40.73 -6.45 -41.99
N ALA A 5 40.28 -7.43 -41.21
CA ALA A 5 38.95 -7.52 -40.62
C ALA A 5 38.68 -6.45 -39.55
N VAL A 6 37.42 -6.03 -39.39
CA VAL A 6 36.83 -5.61 -38.10
C VAL A 6 35.38 -6.11 -38.07
N GLY A 7 35.11 -7.08 -37.19
CA GLY A 7 33.76 -7.55 -36.90
C GLY A 7 33.02 -6.55 -36.01
N ALA A 8 31.71 -6.43 -36.24
CA ALA A 8 30.79 -5.78 -35.32
C ALA A 8 29.66 -6.75 -34.97
N ARG A 9 29.47 -6.88 -33.66
CA ARG A 9 28.59 -7.77 -32.91
C ARG A 9 27.16 -7.81 -33.42
N LEU A 10 26.67 -9.02 -33.71
CA LEU A 10 25.25 -9.36 -33.62
C LEU A 10 24.88 -9.51 -32.13
N ALA A 11 24.33 -8.46 -31.54
CA ALA A 11 23.69 -8.55 -30.23
C ALA A 11 22.37 -9.33 -30.40
N LYS A 12 22.29 -10.51 -29.77
CA LYS A 12 21.06 -11.29 -29.67
C LYS A 12 20.04 -10.50 -28.85
N ALA A 13 18.84 -10.31 -29.39
CA ALA A 13 17.68 -9.85 -28.65
C ALA A 13 17.40 -10.80 -27.47
N PRO A 14 17.07 -10.30 -26.27
CA PRO A 14 16.60 -11.17 -25.21
C PRO A 14 15.19 -11.61 -25.54
N LEU A 15 15.00 -12.94 -25.61
CA LEU A 15 13.68 -13.56 -25.62
C LEU A 15 12.91 -13.06 -24.39
N PHE A 16 11.81 -12.35 -24.61
CA PHE A 16 10.76 -12.15 -23.61
C PHE A 16 10.19 -13.52 -23.22
N ARG A 17 10.79 -14.14 -22.21
CA ARG A 17 10.26 -15.33 -21.57
C ARG A 17 9.09 -14.87 -20.71
N ARG A 18 7.86 -15.09 -21.19
CA ARG A 18 6.65 -15.02 -20.36
C ARG A 18 6.90 -15.87 -19.11
N TYR A 19 7.07 -15.24 -17.96
CA TYR A 19 6.95 -15.91 -16.67
C TYR A 19 5.46 -16.18 -16.45
N GLN A 20 4.96 -17.27 -17.04
CA GLN A 20 3.91 -18.03 -16.37
C GLN A 20 4.64 -18.81 -15.27
N ALA A 21 4.86 -18.17 -14.13
CA ALA A 21 5.18 -18.89 -12.91
C ALA A 21 3.94 -19.72 -12.57
N SER A 22 3.94 -20.97 -13.02
CA SER A 22 3.08 -22.00 -12.47
C SER A 22 3.33 -22.00 -10.96
N MET A 23 2.34 -21.59 -10.17
CA MET A 23 2.36 -21.74 -8.72
C MET A 23 2.28 -23.24 -8.40
N HIS A 24 3.36 -23.98 -8.63
CA HIS A 24 3.57 -25.26 -7.98
C HIS A 24 4.26 -24.98 -6.66
N HIS A 25 3.43 -24.69 -5.66
CA HIS A 25 3.80 -24.99 -4.28
C HIS A 25 4.17 -26.47 -4.25
N PRO A 26 5.34 -26.87 -3.74
CA PRO A 26 5.62 -28.27 -3.54
C PRO A 26 4.51 -28.82 -2.64
N SER A 27 3.73 -29.77 -3.15
CA SER A 27 2.64 -30.43 -2.44
C SER A 27 3.23 -31.36 -1.38
N GLN A 28 3.88 -30.79 -0.38
CA GLN A 28 4.16 -31.51 0.85
C GLN A 28 2.83 -31.59 1.61
N PRO A 29 2.39 -32.79 2.00
CA PRO A 29 1.17 -32.92 2.79
C PRO A 29 1.35 -32.16 4.11
N SER A 30 0.37 -31.32 4.43
CA SER A 30 0.31 -30.58 5.70
C SER A 30 0.42 -31.56 6.87
N LEU A 31 1.26 -31.21 7.84
CA LEU A 31 1.52 -32.03 9.02
C LEU A 31 0.20 -32.28 9.79
N PRO A 32 0.06 -33.40 10.52
CA PRO A 32 -1.20 -33.78 11.18
C PRO A 32 -1.77 -32.71 12.12
N HIS A 33 -0.92 -31.86 12.72
CA HIS A 33 -1.31 -30.81 13.65
C HIS A 33 -1.66 -29.46 12.98
N THR A 34 -1.46 -29.32 11.67
CA THR A 34 -1.92 -28.15 10.89
C THR A 34 -3.15 -28.46 10.04
N GLN A 35 -3.64 -29.71 10.06
CA GLN A 35 -4.86 -30.10 9.39
C GLN A 35 -6.05 -29.32 9.94
N GLY A 36 -6.78 -28.63 9.06
CA GLY A 36 -7.97 -27.85 9.41
C GLY A 36 -7.71 -26.36 9.67
N LEU A 37 -6.46 -25.89 9.66
CA LEU A 37 -6.19 -24.46 9.56
C LEU A 37 -6.60 -23.96 8.18
N ALA A 38 -7.31 -22.82 8.13
CA ALA A 38 -7.74 -22.23 6.88
C ALA A 38 -6.63 -21.34 6.30
N ASP A 39 -5.91 -21.86 5.31
CA ASP A 39 -4.89 -21.08 4.58
C ASP A 39 -5.53 -20.03 3.66
N SER A 40 -6.86 -20.01 3.51
CA SER A 40 -7.57 -19.08 2.63
C SER A 40 -7.26 -17.60 2.88
N ALA A 41 -6.94 -17.21 4.12
CA ALA A 41 -6.54 -15.85 4.43
C ALA A 41 -5.11 -15.53 3.92
N ILE A 42 -4.20 -16.49 4.02
CA ILE A 42 -2.84 -16.41 3.50
C ILE A 42 -2.88 -16.42 1.98
N ASP A 43 -3.60 -17.37 1.39
CA ASP A 43 -3.78 -17.50 -0.07
C ASP A 43 -4.39 -16.23 -0.66
N ALA A 44 -5.42 -15.66 -0.03
CA ALA A 44 -6.02 -14.41 -0.49
C ALA A 44 -5.03 -13.23 -0.40
N ALA A 45 -4.21 -13.17 0.66
CA ALA A 45 -3.19 -12.13 0.79
C ALA A 45 -2.08 -12.29 -0.27
N TRP A 46 -1.56 -13.50 -0.46
CA TRP A 46 -0.49 -13.80 -1.42
C TRP A 46 -0.95 -13.75 -2.87
N ALA A 47 -2.23 -14.02 -3.16
CA ALA A 47 -2.80 -13.80 -4.49
C ALA A 47 -2.83 -12.30 -4.86
N LEU A 48 -2.93 -11.40 -3.88
CA LEU A 48 -2.89 -9.95 -4.09
C LEU A 48 -1.48 -9.38 -4.09
N THR A 49 -0.57 -9.96 -3.31
CA THR A 49 0.84 -9.56 -3.23
C THR A 49 1.68 -10.79 -2.94
N PRO A 50 2.20 -11.45 -3.99
CA PRO A 50 3.05 -12.63 -3.83
C PRO A 50 4.24 -12.35 -2.92
N PRO A 51 4.65 -13.29 -2.06
CA PRO A 51 5.74 -13.09 -1.09
C PRO A 51 7.11 -12.87 -1.75
N ASP A 52 7.28 -13.26 -3.02
CA ASP A 52 8.47 -13.07 -3.85
C ASP A 52 8.39 -11.82 -4.74
N SER A 53 7.36 -10.98 -4.57
CA SER A 53 7.23 -9.72 -5.31
C SER A 53 8.43 -8.81 -5.04
N GLU A 54 9.02 -8.29 -6.10
CA GLU A 54 10.03 -7.23 -5.99
C GLU A 54 9.39 -5.95 -5.42
N ILE A 55 10.04 -5.36 -4.41
CA ILE A 55 9.63 -4.09 -3.82
C ILE A 55 10.31 -2.97 -4.59
N VAL A 56 9.52 -2.22 -5.37
CA VAL A 56 9.96 -1.00 -6.04
C VAL A 56 9.33 0.19 -5.32
N THR A 57 10.13 0.96 -4.56
CA THR A 57 9.64 2.00 -3.65
C THR A 57 8.72 3.02 -4.34
N THR A 58 9.06 3.43 -5.56
CA THR A 58 8.30 4.40 -6.36
C THR A 58 6.92 3.90 -6.82
N ARG A 59 6.63 2.61 -6.62
CA ARG A 59 5.31 2.01 -6.88
C ARG A 59 4.53 1.75 -5.61
N LEU A 60 5.09 2.02 -4.43
CA LEU A 60 4.38 1.80 -3.17
C LEU A 60 3.37 2.92 -2.91
N LEU A 61 2.24 2.54 -2.34
CA LEU A 61 1.33 3.45 -1.65
C LEU A 61 1.32 3.07 -0.16
N PRO A 62 2.18 3.70 0.66
CA PRO A 62 2.23 3.42 2.10
C PRO A 62 0.89 3.70 2.78
N ILE A 63 0.38 2.69 3.48
CA ILE A 63 -0.72 2.80 4.43
C ILE A 63 -0.13 2.61 5.83
N VAL A 64 0.14 3.72 6.51
CA VAL A 64 1.00 3.76 7.70
C VAL A 64 0.17 3.67 8.98
N VAL A 65 0.44 2.66 9.79
CA VAL A 65 -0.14 2.47 11.14
C VAL A 65 0.95 2.61 12.21
N GLY A 66 0.56 2.83 13.45
CA GLY A 66 1.49 2.85 14.57
C GLY A 66 2.15 1.49 14.84
N ALA A 67 3.40 1.48 15.30
CA ALA A 67 4.08 0.25 15.77
C ALA A 67 3.59 -0.24 17.16
N HIS A 68 2.65 0.47 17.79
CA HIS A 68 2.13 0.10 19.10
C HIS A 68 1.18 -1.13 19.01
N PRO A 69 1.20 -2.08 19.98
CA PRO A 69 0.31 -3.27 19.94
C PRO A 69 -1.18 -2.95 19.81
N ARG A 70 -1.61 -1.79 20.31
CA ARG A 70 -2.99 -1.33 20.12
C ARG A 70 -3.31 -1.08 18.64
N SER A 71 -2.38 -0.51 17.88
CA SER A 71 -2.55 -0.24 16.45
C SER A 71 -2.56 -1.53 15.62
N GLU A 72 -1.84 -2.56 16.05
CA GLU A 72 -1.92 -3.91 15.46
C GLU A 72 -3.33 -4.51 15.57
N ILE A 73 -4.02 -4.29 16.69
CA ILE A 73 -5.38 -4.79 16.93
C ILE A 73 -6.44 -3.88 16.28
N ALA A 74 -6.28 -2.56 16.36
CA ALA A 74 -7.32 -1.60 16.00
C ALA A 74 -7.15 -1.03 14.59
N ASP A 75 -5.95 -0.54 14.26
CA ASP A 75 -5.71 0.27 13.06
C ASP A 75 -5.34 -0.61 11.87
N ARG A 76 -4.51 -1.64 12.06
CA ARG A 76 -4.07 -2.54 10.98
C ARG A 76 -5.24 -3.25 10.27
N PRO A 77 -6.30 -3.76 10.94
CA PRO A 77 -7.45 -4.31 10.24
C PRO A 77 -8.18 -3.27 9.38
N LEU A 78 -8.26 -2.02 9.85
CA LEU A 78 -8.87 -0.93 9.09
C LEU A 78 -8.00 -0.52 7.88
N ALA A 79 -6.68 -0.51 8.06
CA ALA A 79 -5.71 -0.32 6.97
C ALA A 79 -5.85 -1.40 5.89
N ASN A 80 -5.97 -2.67 6.28
CA ASN A 80 -6.21 -3.78 5.34
C ASN A 80 -7.52 -3.62 4.56
N ARG A 81 -8.58 -3.10 5.20
CA ARG A 81 -9.83 -2.76 4.52
C ARG A 81 -9.64 -1.64 3.49
N LEU A 82 -8.83 -0.63 3.81
CA LEU A 82 -8.50 0.45 2.87
C LEU A 82 -7.66 -0.07 1.69
N VAL A 83 -6.71 -0.98 1.94
CA VAL A 83 -5.97 -1.69 0.88
C VAL A 83 -6.92 -2.39 -0.09
N ALA A 84 -7.94 -3.10 0.43
CA ALA A 84 -8.94 -3.76 -0.41
C ALA A 84 -9.74 -2.75 -1.25
N ALA A 85 -10.13 -1.60 -0.68
CA ALA A 85 -10.83 -0.54 -1.40
C ALA A 85 -9.96 0.08 -2.52
N ILE A 86 -8.69 0.37 -2.25
CA ILE A 86 -7.72 0.86 -3.25
C ILE A 86 -7.60 -0.13 -4.40
N ARG A 87 -7.38 -1.42 -4.10
CA ARG A 87 -7.22 -2.46 -5.13
C ARG A 87 -8.50 -2.65 -5.94
N GLN A 88 -9.67 -2.52 -5.31
CA GLN A 88 -10.93 -2.56 -6.02
C GLN A 88 -11.04 -1.40 -7.02
N TRP A 89 -10.75 -0.18 -6.60
CA TRP A 89 -10.75 0.99 -7.48
C TRP A 89 -9.73 0.83 -8.62
N GLN A 90 -8.49 0.43 -8.32
CA GLN A 90 -7.44 0.24 -9.34
C GLN A 90 -7.80 -0.80 -10.39
N ARG A 91 -8.50 -1.88 -10.01
CA ARG A 91 -8.98 -2.89 -10.99
C ARG A 91 -10.01 -2.33 -11.96
N GLN A 92 -10.76 -1.32 -11.54
CA GLN A 92 -11.81 -0.68 -12.36
C GLN A 92 -11.24 0.47 -13.19
N ALA A 93 -10.37 1.29 -12.61
CA ALA A 93 -9.88 2.52 -13.22
C ALA A 93 -8.56 2.34 -14.01
N ILE A 94 -7.70 1.40 -13.61
CA ILE A 94 -6.36 1.23 -14.18
C ILE A 94 -6.29 -0.09 -14.94
N ALA A 95 -6.26 0.00 -16.28
CA ALA A 95 -6.32 -1.15 -17.17
C ALA A 95 -5.10 -2.08 -17.05
N ARG A 96 -3.90 -1.50 -17.04
CA ARG A 96 -2.64 -2.27 -16.96
C ARG A 96 -2.25 -2.51 -15.52
N GLU A 97 -1.91 -3.74 -15.18
CA GLU A 97 -1.54 -4.10 -13.81
C GLU A 97 -0.20 -3.48 -13.39
N GLU A 98 0.73 -3.34 -14.33
CA GLU A 98 2.02 -2.69 -14.14
C GLU A 98 1.94 -1.19 -13.82
N ASP A 99 0.82 -0.54 -14.09
CA ASP A 99 0.59 0.87 -13.75
C ASP A 99 -0.03 1.03 -12.36
N ARG A 100 -0.52 -0.06 -11.76
CA ARG A 100 -1.10 0.00 -10.42
C ARG A 100 0.01 0.17 -9.38
N LEU A 101 -0.21 1.09 -8.45
CA LEU A 101 0.54 1.16 -7.19
C LEU A 101 0.27 -0.08 -6.35
N MET A 102 1.23 -0.44 -5.51
CA MET A 102 1.15 -1.49 -4.52
C MET A 102 0.81 -0.87 -3.16
N PRO A 103 -0.48 -0.86 -2.75
CA PRO A 103 -0.84 -0.42 -1.41
C PRO A 103 -0.33 -1.42 -0.37
N MET A 104 0.43 -0.93 0.60
CA MET A 104 1.13 -1.74 1.59
C MET A 104 0.96 -1.17 2.99
N VAL A 105 0.50 -2.01 3.93
CA VAL A 105 0.42 -1.62 5.33
C VAL A 105 1.78 -1.78 5.99
N MET A 106 2.30 -0.70 6.56
CA MET A 106 3.59 -0.68 7.25
C MET A 106 3.52 0.15 8.53
N THR A 107 4.51 -0.02 9.40
CA THR A 107 4.60 0.76 10.63
C THR A 107 5.23 2.13 10.36
N ASP A 108 4.84 3.09 11.19
CA ASP A 108 5.43 4.42 11.26
C ASP A 108 6.96 4.40 11.45
N LEU A 109 7.49 3.45 12.21
CA LEU A 109 8.93 3.26 12.38
C LEU A 109 9.65 2.97 11.06
N TRP A 110 9.06 2.17 10.17
CA TRP A 110 9.71 1.84 8.90
C TRP A 110 9.54 2.95 7.89
N TYR A 111 8.34 3.51 7.83
CA TYR A 111 8.01 4.62 6.94
C TYR A 111 8.86 5.88 7.22
N LEU A 112 8.95 6.33 8.47
CA LEU A 112 9.62 7.59 8.79
C LEU A 112 11.15 7.55 8.71
N ASN A 113 11.75 6.35 8.71
CA ASN A 113 13.20 6.17 8.64
C ASN A 113 13.72 5.96 7.22
N ASP A 114 12.85 5.92 6.20
CA ASP A 114 13.21 5.75 4.81
C ASP A 114 12.81 6.99 3.99
N THR A 115 13.80 7.64 3.38
CA THR A 115 13.56 8.89 2.63
C THR A 115 12.80 8.64 1.33
N GLU A 116 12.99 7.49 0.66
CA GLU A 116 12.25 7.19 -0.55
C GLU A 116 10.77 6.91 -0.26
N LEU A 117 10.46 6.27 0.88
CA LEU A 117 9.08 6.08 1.35
C LEU A 117 8.40 7.41 1.69
N LEU A 118 9.10 8.34 2.35
CA LEU A 118 8.58 9.68 2.67
C LEU A 118 8.21 10.50 1.42
N MET A 119 8.83 10.20 0.27
CA MET A 119 8.51 10.84 -1.00
C MET A 119 7.28 10.26 -1.69
N GLN A 120 6.74 9.13 -1.21
CA GLN A 120 5.57 8.50 -1.81
C GLN A 120 4.25 9.10 -1.31
N PRO A 121 3.20 9.12 -2.15
CA PRO A 121 1.83 9.36 -1.69
C PRO A 121 1.48 8.45 -0.51
N THR A 122 0.90 8.99 0.55
CA THR A 122 0.80 8.27 1.83
C THR A 122 -0.56 8.44 2.50
N ILE A 123 -1.06 7.37 3.13
CA ILE A 123 -2.24 7.44 3.99
C ILE A 123 -1.87 6.93 5.38
N THR A 124 -2.04 7.74 6.43
CA THR A 124 -1.78 7.32 7.81
C THR A 124 -3.08 7.11 8.60
N ILE A 125 -3.09 6.07 9.43
CA ILE A 125 -4.24 5.69 10.27
C ILE A 125 -3.77 5.52 11.71
N GLY A 126 -4.49 6.15 12.64
CA GLY A 126 -4.21 6.07 14.08
C GLY A 126 -3.79 7.42 14.64
N GLU A 127 -4.01 7.61 15.94
CA GLU A 127 -3.78 8.88 16.60
C GLU A 127 -2.28 9.22 16.77
N PRO A 128 -1.90 10.50 16.84
CA PRO A 128 -0.51 10.92 17.00
C PRO A 128 0.26 10.29 18.17
N GLY A 129 -0.42 9.91 19.26
CA GLY A 129 0.22 9.29 20.43
C GLY A 129 0.69 7.86 20.20
N SER A 130 0.12 7.16 19.21
CA SER A 130 0.44 5.77 18.87
C SER A 130 1.00 5.59 17.46
N ASN A 131 0.84 6.60 16.59
CA ASN A 131 1.38 6.66 15.23
C ASN A 131 2.14 7.97 15.01
N ALA A 132 3.47 7.89 14.93
CA ALA A 132 4.36 9.02 14.72
C ALA A 132 4.18 9.68 13.34
N ALA A 133 3.77 8.93 12.31
CA ALA A 133 3.48 9.49 11.00
C ALA A 133 2.21 10.36 11.04
N SER A 134 1.20 9.95 11.80
CA SER A 134 0.03 10.81 12.06
C SER A 134 0.40 12.07 12.86
N ALA A 135 1.36 11.99 13.79
CA ALA A 135 1.88 13.18 14.48
C ALA A 135 2.61 14.13 13.51
N TYR A 136 3.42 13.57 12.61
CA TYR A 136 4.14 14.32 11.57
C TYR A 136 3.17 15.07 10.65
N TYR A 137 2.19 14.37 10.08
CA TYR A 137 1.24 14.95 9.13
C TYR A 137 0.15 15.79 9.78
N GLY A 138 -0.27 15.48 11.02
CA GLY A 138 -1.30 16.22 11.75
C GLY A 138 -0.94 17.68 12.04
N THR A 139 0.34 18.05 11.92
CA THR A 139 0.84 19.43 12.04
C THR A 139 1.10 20.12 10.70
N ARG A 140 1.00 19.38 9.58
CA ARG A 140 1.37 19.85 8.23
C ARG A 140 0.19 19.92 7.27
N LEU A 141 -0.74 18.98 7.39
CA LEU A 141 -1.90 18.90 6.52
C LEU A 141 -3.05 19.77 7.06
N PRO A 142 -3.86 20.39 6.18
CA PRO A 142 -5.05 21.10 6.61
C PRO A 142 -6.16 20.14 7.07
N LYS A 143 -7.05 20.62 7.94
CA LYS A 143 -8.23 19.87 8.39
C LYS A 143 -9.23 19.73 7.24
N ALA A 144 -9.52 18.49 6.83
CA ALA A 144 -10.49 18.19 5.77
C ALA A 144 -11.86 17.79 6.34
N TYR A 145 -11.89 17.00 7.41
CA TYR A 145 -13.11 16.58 8.09
C TYR A 145 -12.84 16.36 9.58
N VAL A 146 -13.49 17.16 10.41
CA VAL A 146 -13.34 17.08 11.87
C VAL A 146 -14.72 17.09 12.50
N VAL A 147 -14.95 16.13 13.37
CA VAL A 147 -16.07 16.16 14.31
C VAL A 147 -15.47 16.35 15.69
N ASP A 148 -15.77 17.49 16.30
CA ASP A 148 -15.12 17.91 17.54
C ASP A 148 -15.21 16.84 18.64
N GLY A 149 -14.08 16.57 19.28
CA GLY A 149 -13.94 15.52 20.28
C GLY A 149 -14.23 14.09 19.81
N LYS A 150 -14.33 13.81 18.51
CA LYS A 150 -14.69 12.47 17.99
C LYS A 150 -13.74 11.92 16.95
N LEU A 151 -13.49 12.66 15.86
CA LEU A 151 -12.62 12.20 14.78
C LEU A 151 -12.00 13.35 14.03
N GLN A 152 -10.90 13.05 13.35
CA GLN A 152 -10.14 14.00 12.56
C GLN A 152 -9.61 13.34 11.28
N VAL A 153 -9.73 14.06 10.17
CA VAL A 153 -9.11 13.78 8.88
C VAL A 153 -8.42 15.04 8.40
N PHE A 154 -7.14 14.90 8.07
CA PHE A 154 -6.29 15.95 7.55
C PHE A 154 -5.81 15.55 6.16
N ALA A 155 -6.02 16.44 5.19
CA ALA A 155 -5.65 16.26 3.79
C ALA A 155 -5.81 17.59 3.05
N ASP A 156 -4.91 17.88 2.11
CA ASP A 156 -5.22 18.80 1.03
C ASP A 156 -6.19 18.10 0.08
N LEU A 157 -7.42 18.59 -0.04
CA LEU A 157 -8.44 17.99 -0.92
C LEU A 157 -8.20 18.31 -2.41
N GLY A 158 -7.24 19.19 -2.72
CA GLY A 158 -6.68 19.33 -4.06
C GLY A 158 -5.65 18.25 -4.40
N PHE A 159 -5.16 17.52 -3.39
CA PHE A 159 -4.15 16.47 -3.48
C PHE A 159 -2.90 16.86 -4.28
N LEU A 160 -2.44 18.11 -4.15
CA LEU A 160 -1.18 18.57 -4.74
C LEU A 160 0.00 17.81 -4.14
N GLU A 161 -0.06 17.59 -2.82
CA GLU A 161 0.76 16.62 -2.11
C GLU A 161 -0.19 15.53 -1.59
N PRO A 162 -0.18 14.33 -2.22
CA PRO A 162 -1.16 13.28 -1.93
C PRO A 162 -0.83 12.57 -0.62
N SER A 163 -1.11 13.25 0.50
CA SER A 163 -0.98 12.74 1.86
C SER A 163 -2.30 12.91 2.62
N VAL A 164 -2.71 11.86 3.33
CA VAL A 164 -3.93 11.85 4.13
C VAL A 164 -3.64 11.25 5.49
N THR A 165 -4.10 11.90 6.56
CA THR A 165 -3.98 11.39 7.92
C THR A 165 -5.35 11.35 8.57
N MET A 166 -5.70 10.26 9.26
CA MET A 166 -6.99 10.14 9.93
C MET A 166 -6.97 9.31 11.20
N TRP A 167 -7.77 9.72 12.18
CA TRP A 167 -7.99 8.98 13.42
C TRP A 167 -9.29 9.40 14.11
N GLY A 168 -9.81 8.52 14.97
CA GLY A 168 -10.89 8.79 15.91
C GLY A 168 -10.43 8.66 17.36
N VAL A 169 -11.31 9.03 18.28
CA VAL A 169 -11.10 8.81 19.73
C VAL A 169 -11.18 7.33 20.14
N ASP A 170 -11.73 6.49 19.26
CA ASP A 170 -11.79 5.04 19.40
C ASP A 170 -11.77 4.37 17.99
N PRO A 171 -11.61 3.03 17.90
CA PRO A 171 -11.53 2.34 16.61
C PRO A 171 -12.78 2.48 15.72
N TYR A 172 -13.98 2.64 16.29
CA TYR A 172 -15.21 2.83 15.53
C TYR A 172 -15.28 4.25 14.93
N ALA A 173 -14.81 5.24 15.67
CA ALA A 173 -14.65 6.60 15.17
C ALA A 173 -13.56 6.67 14.08
N THR A 174 -12.43 5.97 14.24
CA THR A 174 -11.40 5.83 13.19
C THR A 174 -11.99 5.19 11.94
N ARG A 175 -12.78 4.12 12.09
CA ARG A 175 -13.51 3.51 10.96
C ARG A 175 -14.42 4.51 10.26
N THR A 176 -15.14 5.36 11.01
CA THR A 176 -16.03 6.39 10.44
C THR A 176 -15.25 7.41 9.62
N ALA A 177 -14.07 7.83 10.09
CA ALA A 177 -13.18 8.73 9.35
C ALA A 177 -12.69 8.09 8.03
N ILE A 178 -12.32 6.80 8.07
CA ILE A 178 -11.93 6.02 6.89
C ILE A 178 -13.11 5.87 5.92
N ASP A 179 -14.31 5.57 6.42
CA ASP A 179 -15.51 5.42 5.59
C ASP A 179 -15.87 6.71 4.86
N TRP A 180 -15.74 7.85 5.54
CA TRP A 180 -15.89 9.17 4.92
C TRP A 180 -14.87 9.38 3.78
N PHE A 181 -13.60 9.05 4.01
CA PHE A 181 -12.55 9.20 3.00
C PHE A 181 -12.79 8.28 1.80
N ILE A 182 -13.04 6.99 2.04
CA ILE A 182 -13.33 6.01 0.98
C ILE A 182 -14.51 6.45 0.12
N ALA A 183 -15.61 6.88 0.76
CA ALA A 183 -16.84 7.20 0.05
C ALA A 183 -16.78 8.50 -0.76
N ARG A 184 -15.90 9.45 -0.40
CA ARG A 184 -15.97 10.83 -0.92
C ARG A 184 -14.69 11.30 -1.62
N HIS A 185 -13.53 10.73 -1.27
CA HIS A 185 -12.24 11.32 -1.64
C HIS A 185 -11.21 10.32 -2.13
N LEU A 186 -11.38 9.01 -1.90
CA LEU A 186 -10.43 7.99 -2.35
C LEU A 186 -10.22 8.01 -3.86
N ALA A 187 -11.29 8.15 -4.66
CA ALA A 187 -11.17 8.21 -6.12
C ALA A 187 -10.29 9.39 -6.54
N ASN A 188 -10.62 10.61 -6.10
CA ASN A 188 -9.85 11.82 -6.42
C ASN A 188 -8.38 11.73 -5.95
N PHE A 189 -8.14 11.16 -4.77
CA PHE A 189 -6.79 10.93 -4.26
C PHE A 189 -5.99 9.98 -5.16
N LEU A 190 -6.61 8.88 -5.62
CA LEU A 190 -5.91 7.93 -6.49
C LEU A 190 -5.73 8.51 -7.90
N GLU A 191 -6.72 9.23 -8.42
CA GLU A 191 -6.62 9.93 -9.72
C GLU A 191 -5.49 10.96 -9.72
N SER A 192 -5.28 11.70 -8.63
CA SER A 192 -4.20 12.69 -8.55
C SER A 192 -2.79 12.07 -8.52
N ILE A 193 -2.67 10.77 -8.26
CA ILE A 193 -1.40 10.05 -8.23
C ILE A 193 -1.14 9.32 -9.55
N HIS A 194 -2.19 8.88 -10.24
CA HIS A 194 -2.10 8.18 -11.53
C HIS A 194 -2.16 9.10 -12.75
N GLY A 195 -2.66 10.34 -12.57
CA GLY A 195 -2.90 11.33 -13.62
C GLY A 195 -1.70 12.17 -14.02
#